data_AF-A0A7V1BJ28-F1
#
_entry.id   AF-A0A7V1BJ28-F1
#
_cell.length_a   1.000
_cell.length_b   1.000
_cell.length_c   1.000
_cell.angle_alpha   90.00
_cell.angle_beta   90.00
_cell.angle_gamma   90.00
#
_symmetry.space_group_name_H-M   'P 1'
#
loop_
_entity.id
_entity.type
_entity.pdbx_description
1 polymer ?
#
loop_
_entity_poly.entity_id
_entity_poly.type
_entity_poly.pdbx_seq_one_letter_code
_entity_poly.pdbx_strand_id
1 'polypeptide(L)'
;MNEQVRQAVEGRHHDKARVHSAQRILCDIDGCLISGSRALSGARAFVERFSDRLALVSNNSTDTKASLQARLESLGMPLRPDQFFLAGEEALTWATAHFGAGPMFLLANTRMRTAAADKNLSHCDREPRAVIICRDTDLTLERLEIALLHITKGCPVILANDDLTHPGDTGPAIESGALLRLLETCHTPSQIIRIGKPKPDLLLKALGRVDARNAVMIGDNPSTDALAARRAGIPPILVGRVVERWLDDLV
;
A
#
# COMPACT_ATOMS: atom_id res chain seq x y z
N MET A 1 -25.10 28.15 16.07
CA MET A 1 -24.09 27.25 15.48
C MET A 1 -23.90 26.09 16.45
N ASN A 2 -24.30 24.87 16.08
CA ASN A 2 -24.25 23.71 16.97
C ASN A 2 -22.80 23.31 17.30
N GLU A 3 -22.58 22.73 18.49
CA GLU A 3 -21.27 22.34 19.03
C GLU A 3 -20.53 21.33 18.13
N GLN A 4 -21.27 20.41 17.48
CA GLN A 4 -20.73 19.49 16.48
C GLN A 4 -20.17 20.23 15.24
N VAL A 5 -20.81 21.32 14.81
CA VAL A 5 -20.34 22.13 13.68
C VAL A 5 -19.06 22.88 14.06
N ARG A 6 -18.94 23.35 15.32
CA ARG A 6 -17.72 23.97 15.83
C ARG A 6 -16.56 22.97 15.93
N GLN A 7 -16.78 21.79 16.52
CA GLN A 7 -15.75 20.75 16.60
C GLN A 7 -15.28 20.26 15.22
N ALA A 8 -16.19 20.14 14.25
CA ALA A 8 -15.83 19.78 12.88
C ALA A 8 -15.03 20.88 12.15
N VAL A 9 -15.34 22.15 12.40
CA VAL A 9 -14.59 23.29 11.83
C VAL A 9 -13.23 23.46 12.50
N GLU A 10 -13.14 23.30 13.82
CA GLU A 10 -11.89 23.35 14.58
C GLU A 10 -10.95 22.20 14.22
N GLY A 11 -11.47 20.97 14.12
CA GLY A 11 -10.72 19.82 13.60
C GLY A 11 -10.24 20.06 12.17
N ARG A 12 -11.06 20.76 11.35
CA ARG A 12 -10.66 21.13 9.99
C ARG A 12 -9.45 22.05 9.94
N HIS A 13 -9.49 23.13 10.71
CA HIS A 13 -8.37 24.07 10.82
C HIS A 13 -7.11 23.44 11.42
N HIS A 14 -7.27 22.56 12.42
CA HIS A 14 -6.14 21.90 13.07
C HIS A 14 -5.35 21.03 12.10
N ASP A 15 -6.02 20.18 11.32
CA ASP A 15 -5.30 19.29 10.40
C ASP A 15 -4.72 20.04 9.20
N LYS A 16 -5.38 21.11 8.71
CA LYS A 16 -4.75 22.00 7.71
C LYS A 16 -3.46 22.58 8.27
N ALA A 17 -3.48 23.13 9.49
CA ALA A 17 -2.27 23.65 10.13
C ALA A 17 -1.17 22.57 10.30
N ARG A 18 -1.55 21.33 10.63
CA ARG A 18 -0.63 20.19 10.72
C ARG A 18 0.00 19.83 9.38
N VAL A 19 -0.80 19.67 8.33
CA VAL A 19 -0.30 19.39 6.97
C VAL A 19 0.66 20.49 6.54
N HIS A 20 0.29 21.76 6.76
CA HIS A 20 1.13 22.89 6.39
C HIS A 20 2.46 22.93 7.15
N SER A 21 2.49 22.55 8.43
CA SER A 21 3.71 22.56 9.25
C SER A 21 4.52 21.25 9.21
N ALA A 22 3.98 20.17 8.64
CA ALA A 22 4.65 18.88 8.59
C ALA A 22 5.94 18.90 7.76
N GLN A 23 7.02 18.31 8.27
CA GLN A 23 8.27 18.10 7.53
C GLN A 23 8.16 16.95 6.51
N ARG A 24 7.24 16.00 6.74
CA ARG A 24 6.94 14.89 5.82
C ARG A 24 5.44 14.65 5.79
N ILE A 25 4.90 14.42 4.59
CA ILE A 25 3.50 14.06 4.38
C ILE A 25 3.50 12.68 3.75
N LEU A 26 2.98 11.70 4.48
CA LEU A 26 2.70 10.37 3.96
C LEU A 26 1.24 10.38 3.50
N CYS A 27 0.97 9.86 2.32
CA CYS A 27 -0.38 9.87 1.75
C CYS A 27 -0.67 8.52 1.10
N ASP A 28 -1.84 7.95 1.39
CA ASP A 28 -2.35 6.85 0.57
C ASP A 28 -2.72 7.34 -0.84
N ILE A 29 -2.95 6.39 -1.76
CA ILE A 29 -3.14 6.70 -3.17
C ILE A 29 -4.60 6.55 -3.57
N ASP A 30 -5.12 5.32 -3.52
CA ASP A 30 -6.51 5.04 -3.81
C ASP A 30 -7.39 5.61 -2.68
N GLY A 31 -8.51 6.23 -3.01
CA GLY A 31 -9.39 6.87 -2.01
C GLY A 31 -8.92 8.24 -1.50
N CYS A 32 -7.63 8.57 -1.65
CA CYS A 32 -7.05 9.87 -1.30
C CYS A 32 -6.76 10.75 -2.53
N LEU A 33 -5.92 10.25 -3.44
CA LEU A 33 -5.50 10.96 -4.65
C LEU A 33 -6.29 10.55 -5.88
N ILE A 34 -6.63 9.26 -5.98
CA ILE A 34 -7.30 8.70 -7.15
C ILE A 34 -8.46 7.77 -6.77
N SER A 35 -9.39 7.60 -7.71
CA SER A 35 -10.43 6.58 -7.66
C SER A 35 -10.57 5.99 -9.06
N GLY A 36 -10.06 4.76 -9.25
CA GLY A 36 -9.93 4.17 -10.59
C GLY A 36 -9.09 5.08 -11.48
N SER A 37 -9.54 5.36 -12.69
CA SER A 37 -8.79 6.17 -13.67
C SER A 37 -8.89 7.70 -13.48
N ARG A 38 -9.37 8.19 -12.32
CA ARG A 38 -9.65 9.62 -12.09
C ARG A 38 -8.91 10.14 -10.87
N ALA A 39 -8.42 11.38 -10.97
CA ALA A 39 -7.97 12.15 -9.81
C ALA A 39 -9.16 12.59 -8.96
N LEU A 40 -9.01 12.53 -7.65
CA LEU A 40 -10.00 13.03 -6.69
C LEU A 40 -9.89 14.55 -6.53
N SER A 41 -10.94 15.15 -5.96
CA SER A 41 -10.99 16.59 -5.72
C SER A 41 -9.81 17.03 -4.83
N GLY A 42 -9.15 18.12 -5.22
CA GLY A 42 -7.97 18.66 -4.55
C GLY A 42 -6.66 17.89 -4.74
N ALA A 43 -6.67 16.68 -5.29
CA ALA A 43 -5.47 15.84 -5.40
C ALA A 43 -4.35 16.52 -6.20
N ARG A 44 -4.67 17.16 -7.33
CA ARG A 44 -3.70 17.89 -8.15
C ARG A 44 -3.07 19.06 -7.40
N ALA A 45 -3.91 19.92 -6.82
CA ALA A 45 -3.45 21.07 -6.05
C ALA A 45 -2.63 20.65 -4.82
N PHE A 46 -3.03 19.55 -4.17
CA PHE A 46 -2.31 18.98 -3.04
C PHE A 46 -0.92 18.48 -3.43
N VAL A 47 -0.81 17.70 -4.52
CA VAL A 47 0.48 17.21 -5.03
C VAL A 47 1.36 18.38 -5.46
N GLU A 48 0.82 19.33 -6.22
CA GLU A 48 1.55 20.54 -6.64
C GLU A 48 2.11 21.30 -5.45
N ARG A 49 1.29 21.50 -4.41
CA ARG A 49 1.64 22.29 -3.23
C ARG A 49 2.67 21.60 -2.33
N PHE A 50 2.65 20.28 -2.23
CA PHE A 50 3.39 19.54 -1.21
C PHE A 50 4.37 18.50 -1.75
N SER A 51 4.58 18.44 -3.07
CA SER A 51 5.43 17.46 -3.76
C SER A 51 6.79 17.25 -3.10
N ASP A 52 7.49 18.31 -2.67
CA ASP A 52 8.84 18.20 -2.09
C ASP A 52 8.91 17.36 -0.81
N ARG A 53 7.82 17.30 -0.05
CA ARG A 53 7.72 16.58 1.23
C ARG A 53 6.74 15.41 1.19
N LEU A 54 6.16 15.10 0.03
CA LEU A 54 5.19 14.04 -0.14
C LEU A 54 5.88 12.68 -0.30
N ALA A 55 5.31 11.66 0.36
CA ALA A 55 5.60 10.25 0.16
C ALA A 55 4.28 9.50 -0.01
N LEU A 56 4.16 8.76 -1.09
CA LEU A 56 2.99 7.93 -1.36
C LEU A 56 3.21 6.53 -0.78
N VAL A 57 2.25 6.09 0.05
CA VAL A 57 2.35 4.85 0.80
C VAL A 57 1.10 4.00 0.58
N SER A 58 1.21 2.97 -0.25
CA SER A 58 0.06 2.18 -0.71
C SER A 58 0.27 0.68 -0.51
N ASN A 59 -0.83 -0.01 -0.17
CA ASN A 59 -0.90 -1.46 -0.15
C ASN A 59 -0.91 -2.08 -1.56
N ASN A 60 -0.93 -1.26 -2.62
CA ASN A 60 -0.89 -1.74 -4.00
C ASN A 60 0.23 -2.76 -4.22
N SER A 61 -0.18 -3.92 -4.74
CA SER A 61 0.68 -5.07 -5.06
C SER A 61 0.59 -5.50 -6.53
N THR A 62 -0.01 -4.65 -7.37
CA THR A 62 -0.22 -4.87 -8.83
C THR A 62 0.68 -3.96 -9.67
N ASP A 63 0.90 -2.73 -9.22
CA ASP A 63 1.71 -1.72 -9.89
C ASP A 63 3.15 -1.71 -9.37
N THR A 64 4.07 -1.27 -10.23
CA THR A 64 5.42 -0.86 -9.84
C THR A 64 5.45 0.65 -9.63
N LYS A 65 6.50 1.15 -8.98
CA LYS A 65 6.77 2.59 -8.86
C LYS A 65 6.71 3.27 -10.22
N ALA A 66 7.30 2.67 -11.25
CA ALA A 66 7.31 3.21 -12.60
C ALA A 66 5.90 3.25 -13.22
N SER A 67 5.11 2.17 -13.11
CA SER A 67 3.77 2.15 -13.69
C SER A 67 2.83 3.12 -12.97
N LEU A 68 2.94 3.21 -11.64
CA LEU A 68 2.12 4.12 -10.86
C LEU A 68 2.51 5.58 -11.04
N GLN A 69 3.81 5.86 -11.15
CA GLN A 69 4.30 7.19 -11.49
C GLN A 69 3.74 7.68 -12.82
N ALA A 70 3.87 6.87 -13.89
CA ALA A 70 3.34 7.22 -15.21
C ALA A 70 1.82 7.44 -15.17
N ARG A 71 1.10 6.65 -14.37
CA ARG A 71 -0.35 6.83 -14.16
C ARG A 71 -0.65 8.16 -13.48
N LEU A 72 0.00 8.50 -12.38
CA LEU A 72 -0.23 9.77 -11.69
C LEU A 72 0.18 10.98 -12.54
N GLU A 73 1.27 10.85 -13.31
CA GLU A 73 1.70 11.89 -14.26
C GLU A 73 0.65 12.15 -15.33
N SER A 74 0.05 11.11 -15.93
CA SER A 74 -1.05 11.29 -16.89
C SER A 74 -2.31 11.92 -16.28
N LEU A 75 -2.44 11.88 -14.95
CA LEU A 75 -3.48 12.57 -14.20
C LEU A 75 -3.10 13.98 -13.76
N GLY A 76 -1.91 14.49 -14.12
CA GLY A 76 -1.43 15.82 -13.77
C GLY A 76 -0.83 15.91 -12.37
N MET A 77 -0.31 14.80 -11.84
CA MET A 77 0.32 14.70 -10.51
C MET A 77 1.74 14.12 -10.63
N PRO A 78 2.69 14.84 -11.26
CA PRO A 78 4.05 14.34 -11.42
C PRO A 78 4.76 14.22 -10.06
N LEU A 79 5.35 13.06 -9.81
CA LEU A 79 6.13 12.76 -8.60
C LEU A 79 7.37 11.97 -8.99
N ARG A 80 8.41 12.01 -8.14
CA ARG A 80 9.65 11.29 -8.37
C ARG A 80 9.56 9.84 -7.89
N PRO A 81 10.32 8.89 -8.47
CA PRO A 81 10.26 7.47 -8.11
C PRO A 81 10.58 7.18 -6.63
N ASP A 82 11.43 7.99 -5.99
CA ASP A 82 11.82 7.85 -4.57
C ASP A 82 10.68 8.20 -3.60
N GLN A 83 9.58 8.76 -4.10
CA GLN A 83 8.42 9.13 -3.31
C GLN A 83 7.40 7.99 -3.16
N PHE A 84 7.58 6.87 -3.84
CA PHE A 84 6.61 5.76 -3.87
C PHE A 84 7.06 4.59 -3.00
N PHE A 85 6.18 4.17 -2.09
CA PHE A 85 6.38 3.05 -1.17
C PHE A 85 5.18 2.10 -1.32
N LEU A 86 5.38 1.03 -2.09
CA LEU A 86 4.33 0.11 -2.50
C LEU A 86 4.57 -1.25 -1.88
N ALA A 87 3.55 -1.82 -1.26
CA ALA A 87 3.67 -3.07 -0.52
C ALA A 87 4.13 -4.26 -1.39
N GLY A 88 3.73 -4.32 -2.66
CA GLY A 88 4.18 -5.37 -3.60
C GLY A 88 5.69 -5.35 -3.85
N GLU A 89 6.24 -4.21 -4.27
CA GLU A 89 7.69 -4.09 -4.49
C GLU A 89 8.50 -4.15 -3.19
N GLU A 90 7.91 -3.74 -2.07
CA GLU A 90 8.52 -3.91 -0.76
C GLU A 90 8.58 -5.38 -0.36
N ALA A 91 7.57 -6.20 -0.70
CA ALA A 91 7.61 -7.64 -0.48
C ALA A 91 8.75 -8.31 -1.26
N LEU A 92 8.97 -7.89 -2.51
CA LEU A 92 10.11 -8.37 -3.31
C LEU A 92 11.44 -7.90 -2.72
N THR A 93 11.53 -6.63 -2.31
CA THR A 93 12.75 -6.08 -1.69
C THR A 93 13.09 -6.80 -0.38
N TRP A 94 12.07 -7.07 0.43
CA TRP A 94 12.21 -7.84 1.66
C TRP A 94 12.68 -9.26 1.35
N ALA A 95 12.08 -9.93 0.36
CA ALA A 95 12.48 -11.28 -0.06
C ALA A 95 13.96 -11.32 -0.50
N THR A 96 14.40 -10.38 -1.33
CA THR A 96 15.80 -10.28 -1.77
C THR A 96 16.74 -10.05 -0.57
N ALA A 97 16.36 -9.20 0.39
CA ALA A 97 17.20 -8.90 1.54
C ALA A 97 17.38 -10.10 2.50
N HIS A 98 16.38 -10.98 2.60
CA HIS A 98 16.38 -12.09 3.56
C HIS A 98 16.77 -13.44 2.95
N PHE A 99 16.46 -13.66 1.67
CA PHE A 99 16.74 -14.93 0.97
C PHE A 99 17.79 -14.81 -0.13
N GLY A 100 18.24 -13.59 -0.46
CA GLY A 100 19.10 -13.33 -1.62
C GLY A 100 18.40 -13.58 -2.95
N ALA A 101 19.17 -13.58 -4.04
CA ALA A 101 18.71 -14.02 -5.35
C ALA A 101 18.34 -15.51 -5.31
N GLY A 102 17.27 -15.90 -6.00
CA GLY A 102 16.87 -17.31 -6.05
C GLY A 102 15.39 -17.57 -6.35
N PRO A 103 14.99 -18.85 -6.26
CA PRO A 103 13.65 -19.29 -6.65
C PRO A 103 12.60 -18.91 -5.60
N MET A 104 11.48 -18.35 -6.08
CA MET A 104 10.30 -17.98 -5.32
C MET A 104 9.04 -18.51 -6.03
N PHE A 105 8.03 -18.91 -5.27
CA PHE A 105 6.71 -19.14 -5.86
C PHE A 105 5.92 -17.84 -5.79
N LEU A 106 5.54 -17.29 -6.94
CA LEU A 106 4.92 -15.97 -7.03
C LEU A 106 3.44 -16.14 -7.37
N LEU A 107 2.55 -15.69 -6.49
CA LEU A 107 1.17 -15.34 -6.83
C LEU A 107 1.16 -13.83 -7.06
N ALA A 108 1.29 -13.41 -8.31
CA ALA A 108 1.46 -12.01 -8.68
C ALA A 108 1.15 -11.82 -10.16
N ASN A 109 0.69 -10.62 -10.54
CA ASN A 109 0.47 -10.30 -11.95
C ASN A 109 1.78 -10.26 -12.76
N THR A 110 1.65 -10.19 -14.07
CA THR A 110 2.81 -10.10 -15.00
C THR A 110 3.80 -8.98 -14.65
N ARG A 111 3.34 -7.77 -14.30
CA ARG A 111 4.22 -6.64 -13.95
C ARG A 111 5.08 -6.93 -12.72
N MET A 112 4.48 -7.47 -11.68
CA MET A 112 5.17 -7.77 -10.44
C MET A 112 6.13 -8.97 -10.59
N ARG A 113 5.81 -9.94 -11.47
CA ARG A 113 6.75 -11.00 -11.86
C ARG A 113 7.97 -10.45 -12.58
N THR A 114 7.81 -9.47 -13.49
CA THR A 114 8.93 -8.77 -14.11
C THR A 114 9.78 -8.04 -13.06
N ALA A 115 9.15 -7.29 -12.15
CA ALA A 115 9.85 -6.62 -11.06
C ALA A 115 10.59 -7.59 -10.12
N ALA A 116 10.08 -8.81 -9.94
CA ALA A 116 10.75 -9.87 -9.20
C ALA A 116 11.99 -10.36 -9.96
N ALA A 117 11.86 -10.60 -11.27
CA ALA A 117 12.97 -11.01 -12.12
C ALA A 117 14.11 -9.96 -12.15
N ASP A 118 13.78 -8.67 -12.21
CA ASP A 118 14.77 -7.57 -12.15
C ASP A 118 15.56 -7.56 -10.83
N LYS A 119 14.98 -8.14 -9.75
CA LYS A 119 15.63 -8.34 -8.44
C LYS A 119 16.28 -9.72 -8.30
N ASN A 120 16.41 -10.48 -9.38
CA ASN A 120 16.90 -11.86 -9.41
C ASN A 120 16.09 -12.84 -8.53
N LEU A 121 14.79 -12.59 -8.41
CA LEU A 121 13.82 -13.50 -7.81
C LEU A 121 13.08 -14.23 -8.93
N SER A 122 13.45 -15.47 -9.20
CA SER A 122 12.87 -16.26 -10.30
C SER A 122 11.64 -17.03 -9.85
N HIS A 123 10.62 -17.11 -10.71
CA HIS A 123 9.47 -17.97 -10.43
C HIS A 123 9.87 -19.45 -10.48
N CYS A 124 9.46 -20.25 -9.50
CA CYS A 124 9.74 -21.68 -9.43
C CYS A 124 8.56 -22.47 -8.85
N ASP A 125 8.10 -23.50 -9.58
CA ASP A 125 6.98 -24.38 -9.18
C ASP A 125 7.40 -25.62 -8.37
N ARG A 126 8.71 -25.89 -8.24
CA ARG A 126 9.20 -27.14 -7.64
C ARG A 126 9.75 -26.95 -6.23
N GLU A 127 10.78 -26.11 -6.11
CA GLU A 127 11.52 -25.92 -4.86
C GLU A 127 11.76 -24.42 -4.60
N PRO A 128 10.68 -23.65 -4.37
CA PRO A 128 10.80 -22.24 -3.99
C PRO A 128 11.32 -22.09 -2.56
N ARG A 129 12.03 -21.00 -2.28
CA ARG A 129 12.45 -20.64 -0.91
C ARG A 129 11.32 -20.03 -0.08
N ALA A 130 10.38 -19.36 -0.75
CA ALA A 130 9.21 -18.74 -0.15
C ALA A 130 8.07 -18.64 -1.17
N VAL A 131 6.85 -18.51 -0.66
CA VAL A 131 5.66 -18.15 -1.43
C VAL A 131 5.41 -16.65 -1.25
N ILE A 132 5.45 -15.87 -2.33
CA ILE A 132 5.13 -14.43 -2.31
C ILE A 132 3.72 -14.24 -2.85
N ILE A 133 2.85 -13.63 -2.04
CA ILE A 133 1.46 -13.39 -2.37
C ILE A 133 1.24 -11.88 -2.55
N CYS A 134 1.10 -11.49 -3.81
CA CYS A 134 0.59 -10.22 -4.28
C CYS A 134 -0.81 -10.43 -4.88
N ARG A 135 -1.43 -9.37 -5.38
CA ARG A 135 -2.63 -9.49 -6.21
C ARG A 135 -2.25 -10.08 -7.56
N ASP A 136 -2.80 -11.26 -7.86
CA ASP A 136 -2.59 -11.96 -9.11
C ASP A 136 -3.83 -11.85 -10.00
N THR A 137 -3.75 -11.04 -11.06
CA THR A 137 -4.84 -10.88 -12.03
C THR A 137 -4.94 -12.05 -12.99
N ASP A 138 -3.91 -12.90 -13.03
CA ASP A 138 -3.76 -14.02 -13.95
C ASP A 138 -3.92 -15.35 -13.17
N LEU A 139 -4.55 -15.29 -11.99
CA LEU A 139 -4.68 -16.39 -11.05
C LEU A 139 -5.52 -17.54 -11.61
N THR A 140 -5.05 -18.77 -11.39
CA THR A 140 -5.79 -20.01 -11.65
C THR A 140 -5.87 -20.86 -10.39
N LEU A 141 -6.85 -21.77 -10.34
CA LEU A 141 -6.98 -22.73 -9.25
C LEU A 141 -5.73 -23.61 -9.11
N GLU A 142 -5.15 -24.06 -10.22
CA GLU A 142 -3.91 -24.85 -10.25
C GLU A 142 -2.75 -24.12 -9.54
N ARG A 143 -2.60 -22.81 -9.78
CA ARG A 143 -1.57 -22.00 -9.10
C ARG A 143 -1.79 -21.90 -7.60
N LEU A 144 -3.05 -21.84 -7.14
CA LEU A 144 -3.39 -21.88 -5.72
C LEU A 144 -3.06 -23.24 -5.09
N GLU A 145 -3.35 -24.34 -5.79
CA GLU A 145 -3.03 -25.69 -5.31
C GLU A 145 -1.51 -25.91 -5.19
N ILE A 146 -0.72 -25.41 -6.14
CA ILE A 146 0.75 -25.45 -6.06
C ILE A 146 1.25 -24.59 -4.88
N ALA A 147 0.70 -23.38 -4.70
CA ALA A 147 1.04 -22.54 -3.55
C ALA A 147 0.74 -23.26 -2.23
N LEU A 148 -0.45 -23.87 -2.11
CA LEU A 148 -0.88 -24.63 -0.94
C LEU A 148 0.05 -25.82 -0.66
N LEU A 149 0.49 -26.52 -1.70
CA LEU A 149 1.46 -27.61 -1.57
C LEU A 149 2.79 -27.12 -0.97
N HIS A 150 3.32 -25.99 -1.43
CA HIS A 150 4.54 -25.41 -0.87
C HIS A 150 4.38 -24.96 0.58
N ILE A 151 3.24 -24.32 0.88
CA ILE A 151 2.89 -23.90 2.25
C ILE A 151 2.81 -25.12 3.17
N THR A 152 2.17 -26.21 2.73
CA THR A 152 2.05 -27.47 3.49
C THR A 152 3.43 -28.12 3.75
N LYS A 153 4.39 -27.93 2.84
CA LYS A 153 5.79 -28.35 3.02
C LYS A 153 6.60 -27.42 3.94
N GLY A 154 5.98 -26.39 4.50
CA GLY A 154 6.59 -25.45 5.43
C GLY A 154 7.29 -24.26 4.78
N CYS A 155 7.02 -23.97 3.49
CA CYS A 155 7.56 -22.76 2.87
C CYS A 155 7.00 -21.51 3.57
N PRO A 156 7.84 -20.54 3.95
CA PRO A 156 7.37 -19.28 4.51
C PRO A 156 6.58 -18.48 3.48
N VAL A 157 5.57 -17.76 3.95
CA VAL A 157 4.73 -16.90 3.12
C VAL A 157 5.12 -15.43 3.33
N ILE A 158 5.35 -14.71 2.23
CA ILE A 158 5.50 -13.25 2.23
C ILE A 158 4.23 -12.67 1.61
N LEU A 159 3.43 -11.99 2.42
CA LEU A 159 2.20 -11.33 2.00
C LEU A 159 2.45 -9.84 1.77
N ALA A 160 2.11 -9.36 0.57
CA ALA A 160 2.20 -7.95 0.23
C ALA A 160 1.29 -7.11 1.14
N ASN A 161 0.00 -7.40 1.21
CA ASN A 161 -0.93 -6.68 2.08
C ASN A 161 -2.04 -7.59 2.62
N ASP A 162 -2.68 -7.14 3.70
CA ASP A 162 -3.75 -7.87 4.39
C ASP A 162 -5.15 -7.58 3.84
N ASP A 163 -5.27 -6.71 2.84
CA ASP A 163 -6.57 -6.25 2.36
C ASP A 163 -7.30 -7.40 1.66
N LEU A 164 -8.60 -7.52 1.94
CA LEU A 164 -9.43 -8.58 1.37
C LEU A 164 -9.96 -8.22 -0.01
N THR A 165 -10.13 -6.92 -0.26
CA THR A 165 -10.70 -6.41 -1.50
C THR A 165 -9.87 -5.25 -2.05
N HIS A 166 -9.89 -5.13 -3.37
CA HIS A 166 -9.30 -4.04 -4.14
C HIS A 166 -10.43 -3.28 -4.85
N PRO A 167 -10.41 -1.93 -4.91
CA PRO A 167 -11.35 -1.18 -5.73
C PRO A 167 -11.15 -1.50 -7.23
N GLY A 168 -12.09 -2.21 -7.86
CA GLY A 168 -12.06 -2.50 -9.30
C GLY A 168 -13.05 -1.65 -10.10
N ASP A 169 -12.85 -1.60 -11.43
CA ASP A 169 -13.66 -0.79 -12.34
C ASP A 169 -15.15 -1.17 -12.35
N THR A 170 -15.45 -2.47 -12.17
CA THR A 170 -16.83 -3.01 -12.18
C THR A 170 -17.34 -3.36 -10.79
N GLY A 171 -16.60 -3.04 -9.73
CA GLY A 171 -16.89 -3.44 -8.35
C GLY A 171 -15.66 -3.94 -7.60
N PRO A 172 -15.83 -4.43 -6.36
CA PRO A 172 -14.72 -4.94 -5.58
C PRO A 172 -14.08 -6.16 -6.25
N ALA A 173 -12.75 -6.17 -6.32
CA ALA A 173 -11.96 -7.29 -6.79
C ALA A 173 -11.26 -7.99 -5.62
N ILE A 174 -10.82 -9.23 -5.83
CA ILE A 174 -10.02 -9.98 -4.85
C ILE A 174 -8.63 -9.33 -4.71
N GLU A 175 -8.15 -9.23 -3.48
CA GLU A 175 -6.82 -8.72 -3.12
C GLU A 175 -6.00 -9.80 -2.39
N SER A 176 -4.69 -9.57 -2.22
CA SER A 176 -3.75 -10.57 -1.71
C SER A 176 -4.10 -11.15 -0.34
N GLY A 177 -4.71 -10.37 0.55
CA GLY A 177 -5.17 -10.86 1.85
C GLY A 177 -6.27 -11.91 1.73
N ALA A 178 -7.20 -11.76 0.78
CA ALA A 178 -8.23 -12.77 0.53
C ALA A 178 -7.65 -14.08 -0.03
N LEU A 179 -6.60 -14.01 -0.86
CA LEU A 179 -5.89 -15.20 -1.33
C LEU A 179 -5.23 -15.96 -0.17
N LEU A 180 -4.57 -15.24 0.73
CA LEU A 180 -4.00 -15.85 1.93
C LEU A 180 -5.08 -16.50 2.80
N ARG A 181 -6.22 -15.84 3.01
CA ARG A 181 -7.33 -16.41 3.82
C ARG A 181 -7.87 -17.71 3.24
N LEU A 182 -7.97 -17.79 1.91
CA LEU A 182 -8.36 -19.02 1.23
C LEU A 182 -7.35 -20.14 1.51
N LEU A 183 -6.05 -19.87 1.35
CA LEU A 183 -5.00 -20.84 1.63
C LEU A 183 -4.94 -21.25 3.11
N GLU A 184 -5.08 -20.29 4.04
CA GLU A 184 -5.11 -20.50 5.49
C GLU A 184 -6.27 -21.40 5.92
N THR A 185 -7.41 -21.35 5.22
CA THR A 185 -8.58 -22.22 5.47
C THR A 185 -8.28 -23.68 5.15
N CYS A 186 -7.38 -23.95 4.19
CA CYS A 186 -6.94 -25.29 3.85
C CYS A 186 -5.76 -25.76 4.71
N HIS A 187 -4.78 -24.88 4.96
CA HIS A 187 -3.62 -25.15 5.79
C HIS A 187 -3.03 -23.85 6.32
N THR A 188 -2.84 -23.75 7.64
CA THR A 188 -2.23 -22.56 8.26
C THR A 188 -0.72 -22.52 7.98
N PRO A 189 -0.19 -21.48 7.33
CA PRO A 189 1.25 -21.35 7.12
C PRO A 189 2.00 -21.29 8.45
N SER A 190 3.15 -21.98 8.52
CA SER A 190 4.02 -21.96 9.71
C SER A 190 4.63 -20.58 9.98
N GLN A 191 4.84 -19.78 8.93
CA GLN A 191 5.40 -18.44 9.01
C GLN A 191 4.78 -17.52 7.96
N ILE A 192 4.32 -16.35 8.39
CA ILE A 192 3.77 -15.31 7.52
C ILE A 192 4.47 -13.98 7.81
N ILE A 193 5.11 -13.43 6.79
CA ILE A 193 5.73 -12.12 6.79
C ILE A 193 4.74 -11.15 6.12
N ARG A 194 4.30 -10.13 6.85
CA ARG A 194 3.30 -9.15 6.40
C ARG A 194 3.97 -7.81 6.18
N ILE A 195 3.85 -7.26 4.97
CA ILE A 195 4.62 -6.09 4.53
C ILE A 195 3.79 -4.79 4.63
N GLY A 196 2.57 -4.81 4.10
CA GLY A 196 1.73 -3.64 3.98
C GLY A 196 1.11 -3.14 5.30
N LYS A 197 0.42 -2.01 5.20
CA LYS A 197 -0.45 -1.46 6.25
C LYS A 197 -1.46 -2.55 6.67
N PRO A 198 -1.76 -2.72 7.98
CA PRO A 198 -1.51 -1.80 9.08
C PRO A 198 -0.15 -1.96 9.79
N LYS A 199 0.82 -2.67 9.23
CA LYS A 199 2.19 -2.66 9.78
C LYS A 199 2.83 -1.28 9.59
N PRO A 200 3.63 -0.79 10.56
CA PRO A 200 4.22 0.54 10.48
C PRO A 200 5.42 0.59 9.52
N ASP A 201 6.01 -0.55 9.16
CA ASP A 201 7.28 -0.66 8.44
C ASP A 201 7.32 0.16 7.14
N LEU A 202 6.26 0.09 6.33
CA LEU A 202 6.16 0.84 5.08
C LEU A 202 6.10 2.36 5.33
N LEU A 203 5.40 2.80 6.38
CA LEU A 203 5.33 4.21 6.79
C LEU A 203 6.67 4.67 7.37
N LEU A 204 7.33 3.86 8.20
CA LEU A 204 8.64 4.19 8.77
C LEU A 204 9.69 4.34 7.67
N LYS A 205 9.63 3.50 6.64
CA LYS A 205 10.48 3.64 5.45
C LYS A 205 10.21 4.94 4.69
N ALA A 206 8.94 5.31 4.52
CA ALA A 206 8.52 6.56 3.86
C ALA A 206 8.83 7.84 4.68
N LEU A 207 8.81 7.71 6.01
CA LEU A 207 9.17 8.75 6.98
C LEU A 207 10.66 9.09 6.93
N GLY A 208 11.51 8.09 6.73
CA GLY A 208 12.95 8.25 6.64
C GLY A 208 13.55 8.74 7.96
N ARG A 209 14.18 9.93 7.96
CA ARG A 209 14.85 10.52 9.13
C ARG A 209 14.00 11.57 9.86
N VAL A 210 12.79 11.83 9.38
CA VAL A 210 11.90 12.84 9.99
C VAL A 210 11.31 12.28 11.28
N ASP A 211 11.24 13.09 12.34
CA ASP A 211 10.53 12.72 13.56
C ASP A 211 9.05 12.49 13.24
N ALA A 212 8.49 11.36 13.69
CA ALA A 212 7.11 11.00 13.42
C ALA A 212 6.10 12.08 13.85
N ARG A 213 6.42 12.86 14.89
CA ARG A 213 5.59 13.98 15.39
C ARG A 213 5.58 15.18 14.45
N ASN A 214 6.59 15.31 13.61
CA ASN A 214 6.71 16.35 12.58
C ASN A 214 6.20 15.85 11.22
N ALA A 215 5.54 14.68 11.16
CA ALA A 215 4.94 14.14 9.96
C ALA A 215 3.42 14.02 10.10
N VAL A 216 2.74 13.72 9.00
CA VAL A 216 1.32 13.32 8.99
C VAL A 216 1.13 12.14 8.05
N MET A 217 0.16 11.28 8.36
CA MET A 217 -0.34 10.23 7.44
C MET A 217 -1.76 10.57 7.03
N ILE A 218 -1.96 10.83 5.75
CA ILE A 218 -3.27 11.04 5.14
C ILE A 218 -3.73 9.72 4.51
N GLY A 219 -4.93 9.27 4.86
CA GLY A 219 -5.50 8.01 4.37
C GLY A 219 -7.02 8.02 4.42
N ASP A 220 -7.68 7.05 3.79
CA ASP A 220 -9.15 6.93 3.81
C ASP A 220 -9.63 5.73 4.64
N ASN A 221 -8.72 4.84 5.03
CA ASN A 221 -9.06 3.60 5.72
C ASN A 221 -8.56 3.60 7.19
N PRO A 222 -9.47 3.66 8.19
CA PRO A 222 -9.08 3.66 9.60
C PRO A 222 -8.36 2.38 10.07
N SER A 223 -8.67 1.25 9.44
CA SER A 223 -8.15 -0.07 9.82
C SER A 223 -6.75 -0.34 9.28
N THR A 224 -6.33 0.36 8.22
CA THR A 224 -5.01 0.26 7.61
C THR A 224 -4.19 1.52 7.85
N ASP A 225 -4.60 2.67 7.31
CA ASP A 225 -3.83 3.92 7.34
C ASP A 225 -3.70 4.49 8.73
N ALA A 226 -4.83 4.76 9.39
CA ALA A 226 -4.80 5.39 10.71
C ALA A 226 -4.22 4.45 11.77
N LEU A 227 -4.40 3.14 11.61
CA LEU A 227 -3.79 2.13 12.48
C LEU A 227 -2.28 2.04 12.27
N ALA A 228 -1.81 2.03 11.02
CA ALA A 228 -0.37 2.04 10.72
C ALA A 228 0.30 3.32 11.23
N ALA A 229 -0.33 4.47 11.00
CA ALA A 229 0.15 5.77 11.46
C ALA A 229 0.31 5.81 12.98
N ARG A 230 -0.72 5.37 13.72
CA ARG A 230 -0.67 5.27 15.18
C ARG A 230 0.46 4.34 15.66
N ARG A 231 0.66 3.20 15.00
CA ARG A 231 1.77 2.27 15.31
C ARG A 231 3.14 2.86 15.01
N ALA A 232 3.24 3.73 14.00
CA ALA A 232 4.46 4.45 13.64
C ALA A 232 4.68 5.74 14.45
N GLY A 233 3.76 6.12 15.33
CA GLY A 233 3.80 7.40 16.06
C GLY A 233 3.51 8.63 15.19
N ILE A 234 2.97 8.44 13.98
CA ILE A 234 2.65 9.50 13.03
C ILE A 234 1.18 9.92 13.23
N PRO A 235 0.88 11.23 13.38
CA PRO A 235 -0.48 11.74 13.41
C PRO A 235 -1.31 11.36 12.16
N PRO A 236 -2.43 10.62 12.30
CA PRO A 236 -3.30 10.29 11.18
C PRO A 236 -4.29 11.44 10.87
N ILE A 237 -4.57 11.63 9.58
CA ILE A 237 -5.65 12.48 9.05
C ILE A 237 -6.46 11.60 8.12
N LEU A 238 -7.75 11.40 8.44
CA LEU A 238 -8.65 10.61 7.61
C LEU A 238 -9.39 11.51 6.60
N VAL A 239 -9.42 11.08 5.35
CA VAL A 239 -10.14 11.72 4.24
C VAL A 239 -11.05 10.71 3.53
N GLY A 240 -11.78 11.15 2.51
CA GLY A 240 -12.62 10.28 1.69
C GLY A 240 -14.07 10.18 2.17
N ARG A 241 -14.81 9.25 1.58
CA ARG A 241 -16.29 9.20 1.66
C ARG A 241 -16.83 9.04 3.08
N VAL A 242 -16.09 8.36 3.96
CA VAL A 242 -16.55 8.07 5.32
C VAL A 242 -16.46 9.31 6.22
N VAL A 243 -15.55 10.26 5.93
CA VAL A 243 -15.25 11.39 6.82
C VAL A 243 -15.78 12.73 6.27
N GLU A 244 -16.49 12.73 5.13
CA GLU A 244 -16.95 13.93 4.40
C GLU A 244 -15.85 15.00 4.24
N ARG A 245 -14.60 14.55 4.11
CA ARG A 245 -13.42 15.41 4.10
C ARG A 245 -12.53 15.09 2.91
N TRP A 246 -12.08 16.11 2.20
CA TRP A 246 -11.29 15.95 0.98
C TRP A 246 -9.99 16.73 1.05
N LEU A 247 -9.08 16.47 0.12
CA LEU A 247 -7.78 17.14 0.07
C LEU A 247 -7.91 18.66 -0.13
N ASP A 248 -9.01 19.13 -0.74
CA ASP A 248 -9.33 20.56 -0.84
C ASP A 248 -9.40 21.25 0.53
N ASP A 249 -9.76 20.54 1.60
CA ASP A 249 -9.80 21.09 2.96
C ASP A 249 -8.39 21.27 3.57
N LEU A 250 -7.37 20.69 2.94
CA LEU A 250 -5.98 20.64 3.43
C LEU A 250 -5.02 21.54 2.64
N VAL A 251 -5.43 22.03 1.47
CA VAL A 251 -4.70 23.00 0.62
C VAL A 251 -5.18 24.41 0.94
#